data_AF-A0A3Q3A2G9-F1
#
_entry.id   AF-A0A3Q3A2G9-F1
#
_cell.length_a   1.000
_cell.length_b   1.000
_cell.length_c   1.000
_cell.angle_alpha   90.00
_cell.angle_beta   90.00
_cell.angle_gamma   90.00
#
_symmetry.space_group_name_H-M   'P 1'
#
loop_
_entity.id
_entity.type
_entity.pdbx_description
1 polymer ?
#
loop_
_entity_poly.entity_id
_entity_poly.type
_entity_poly.pdbx_seq_one_letter_code
_entity_poly.pdbx_strand_id
1 'polypeptide(L)'
;LSVSRLFPLRLDRRPLSLGAPPSNRFLPPLWSDTCRTFGSGVTVPFEGSPFYVHSSCRFTFLRFTHSRVDCDITVQRGGGGLLTLVEIIINKVKTVLADGHKKVSLPYDHTYQHIFRFGVYTRLKSSLLPLSVTWYDVPGGIDRLWVELDQELSSDLTGLCGKLDFGLTPLLRKFVCRRFFSETLECLTSRTPEFIRLCEQNAYGHEGDAGVPCAFFGEVVLMCGKGSHVWNSWRTLTQCAPPTCPGDLVYVEDGPAFIPSCSNPNPRTSNQDNTSSCVCPAGEVLNDRADGHRCVRTSTCPCVFRDRTYQPGAIRSTKCQTCVCGGGTWQCSENFCPARCLVEGQFVTTYDGKQYAVPGKCAYMASQVRRFPPLDGPIYPVLPVYHTLVFWQSSMYVQVRTTFGLKLQVQVFPDLQLYVTPPGHDRDAISGRKTCELKVVSLASRGLDALIER
;
A
#
# COMPACT_ATOMS: atom_id res chain seq x y z
N LEU A 1 -16.45 -80.22 23.64
CA LEU A 1 -17.18 -79.03 23.15
C LEU A 1 -16.17 -77.91 22.93
N SER A 2 -15.98 -77.57 21.65
CA SER A 2 -15.33 -76.39 21.03
C SER A 2 -13.83 -76.11 21.23
N VAL A 3 -13.19 -75.74 20.10
CA VAL A 3 -11.76 -75.51 19.85
C VAL A 3 -11.58 -74.11 19.23
N SER A 4 -10.38 -73.53 19.40
CA SER A 4 -9.76 -72.40 18.65
C SER A 4 -10.18 -70.97 19.08
N ARG A 5 -9.33 -69.93 19.14
CA ARG A 5 -8.09 -69.58 18.41
C ARG A 5 -7.28 -68.52 19.20
N LEU A 6 -5.94 -68.60 19.07
CA LEU A 6 -4.92 -67.57 19.40
C LEU A 6 -4.91 -66.41 18.38
N PHE A 7 -4.44 -65.21 18.77
CA PHE A 7 -3.34 -64.47 18.12
C PHE A 7 -2.88 -63.25 18.96
N PRO A 8 -1.56 -63.08 19.23
CA PRO A 8 -1.01 -61.97 20.03
C PRO A 8 -0.28 -60.88 19.19
N LEU A 9 -0.06 -59.73 19.85
CA LEU A 9 0.75 -58.57 19.44
C LEU A 9 2.23 -58.91 19.23
N ARG A 10 2.86 -58.35 18.17
CA ARG A 10 4.32 -58.31 18.00
C ARG A 10 4.79 -57.05 17.28
N LEU A 11 5.74 -56.34 17.90
CA LEU A 11 6.67 -55.40 17.25
C LEU A 11 7.63 -56.19 16.35
N ASP A 12 8.04 -55.62 15.22
CA ASP A 12 9.32 -56.00 14.59
C ASP A 12 10.01 -54.83 13.85
N ARG A 13 11.34 -54.90 13.80
CA ARG A 13 12.29 -53.85 13.36
C ARG A 13 12.84 -54.12 11.93
N ARG A 14 13.00 -53.03 11.14
CA ARG A 14 13.97 -52.77 10.02
C ARG A 14 13.74 -53.54 8.69
N PRO A 15 14.22 -53.04 7.50
CA PRO A 15 15.40 -52.19 7.25
C PRO A 15 15.24 -50.98 6.29
N LEU A 16 16.25 -50.10 6.32
CA LEU A 16 16.54 -49.08 5.30
C LEU A 16 16.92 -49.77 3.98
N SER A 17 16.14 -49.56 2.92
CA SER A 17 16.51 -49.86 1.55
C SER A 17 16.73 -48.56 0.78
N LEU A 18 17.93 -48.42 0.18
CA LEU A 18 18.21 -47.43 -0.85
C LEU A 18 17.28 -47.70 -2.05
N GLY A 19 16.29 -46.83 -2.25
CA GLY A 19 15.48 -46.77 -3.45
C GLY A 19 16.13 -45.82 -4.47
N ALA A 20 16.37 -46.35 -5.67
CA ALA A 20 16.84 -45.65 -6.86
C ALA A 20 16.00 -44.38 -7.19
N PRO A 21 16.57 -43.38 -7.90
CA PRO A 21 15.90 -42.11 -8.14
C PRO A 21 14.72 -42.31 -9.10
N PRO A 22 13.53 -41.75 -8.82
CA PRO A 22 12.50 -41.67 -9.85
C PRO A 22 12.94 -40.61 -10.86
N SER A 23 13.48 -41.09 -11.98
CA SER A 23 13.40 -40.43 -13.27
C SER A 23 11.96 -39.99 -13.52
N ASN A 24 11.70 -38.70 -13.35
CA ASN A 24 10.55 -38.05 -13.96
C ASN A 24 11.02 -36.72 -14.54
N ARG A 25 11.57 -36.80 -15.77
CA ARG A 25 11.42 -35.73 -16.74
C ARG A 25 9.93 -35.64 -17.08
N PHE A 26 9.16 -34.98 -16.22
CA PHE A 26 7.95 -34.34 -16.69
C PHE A 26 8.41 -33.15 -17.52
N LEU A 27 8.29 -33.27 -18.85
CA LEU A 27 8.12 -32.11 -19.69
C LEU A 27 6.98 -31.29 -19.06
N PRO A 28 7.16 -29.98 -18.78
CA PRO A 28 6.04 -29.17 -18.31
C PRO A 28 4.93 -29.23 -19.36
N PRO A 29 3.65 -29.08 -18.95
CA PRO A 29 2.53 -29.10 -19.88
C PRO A 29 2.74 -28.10 -21.03
N LEU A 30 2.21 -28.43 -22.21
CA LEU A 30 2.21 -27.60 -23.43
C LEU A 30 1.33 -26.33 -23.31
N TRP A 31 0.82 -26.07 -22.12
CA TRP A 31 -0.07 -24.96 -21.80
C TRP A 31 0.66 -23.97 -20.91
N SER A 32 0.67 -22.71 -21.34
CA SER A 32 1.08 -21.59 -20.50
C SER A 32 -0.18 -20.85 -20.06
N ASP A 33 -0.25 -20.43 -18.80
CA ASP A 33 -1.32 -19.55 -18.31
C ASP A 33 -1.23 -18.12 -18.87
N THR A 34 -0.28 -17.89 -19.79
CA THR A 34 0.07 -16.58 -20.30
C THR A 34 0.25 -16.58 -21.80
N CYS A 35 -0.38 -15.62 -22.48
CA CYS A 35 -0.13 -15.29 -23.87
C CYS A 35 0.68 -13.99 -23.95
N ARG A 36 1.80 -14.00 -24.66
CA ARG A 36 2.74 -12.88 -24.71
C ARG A 36 2.97 -12.40 -26.14
N THR A 37 3.13 -11.10 -26.32
CA THR A 37 3.73 -10.52 -27.53
C THR A 37 4.79 -9.50 -27.13
N PHE A 38 5.93 -9.53 -27.81
CA PHE A 38 7.09 -8.72 -27.46
C PHE A 38 8.01 -8.45 -28.64
N GLY A 39 8.89 -7.46 -28.46
CA GLY A 39 9.78 -7.00 -29.51
C GLY A 39 8.99 -6.46 -30.70
N SER A 40 9.38 -6.81 -31.92
CA SER A 40 8.78 -6.30 -33.16
C SER A 40 7.62 -7.13 -33.69
N GLY A 41 7.29 -8.27 -33.07
CA GLY A 41 6.22 -9.14 -33.57
C GLY A 41 6.24 -10.58 -33.08
N VAL A 42 7.11 -10.95 -32.13
CA VAL A 42 7.15 -12.30 -31.58
C VAL A 42 5.94 -12.50 -30.68
N THR A 43 5.25 -13.62 -30.87
CA THR A 43 4.06 -13.99 -30.10
C THR A 43 4.22 -15.41 -29.58
N VAL A 44 3.97 -15.59 -28.28
CA VAL A 44 3.89 -16.87 -27.59
C VAL A 44 2.43 -17.07 -27.19
N PRO A 45 1.67 -17.95 -27.88
CA PRO A 45 0.26 -18.21 -27.56
C PRO A 45 0.12 -19.00 -26.25
N PHE A 46 -1.11 -19.13 -25.74
CA PHE A 46 -1.41 -19.97 -24.57
C PHE A 46 -1.10 -21.46 -24.84
N GLU A 47 -1.35 -21.89 -26.07
CA GLU A 47 -1.10 -23.23 -26.56
C GLU A 47 -0.43 -23.18 -27.93
N GLY A 48 0.59 -24.01 -28.12
CA GLY A 48 1.31 -24.14 -29.39
C GLY A 48 2.70 -23.53 -29.40
N SER A 49 3.23 -23.41 -30.61
CA SER A 49 4.63 -22.99 -30.85
C SER A 49 4.71 -21.47 -31.05
N PRO A 50 5.72 -20.79 -30.48
CA PRO A 50 5.94 -19.37 -30.71
C PRO A 50 6.14 -19.02 -32.19
N PHE A 51 5.59 -17.89 -32.62
CA PHE A 51 5.65 -17.45 -34.01
C PHE A 51 5.92 -15.94 -34.10
N TYR A 52 6.11 -15.45 -35.31
CA TYR A 52 6.39 -14.05 -35.59
C TYR A 52 5.36 -13.48 -36.56
N VAL A 53 4.83 -12.29 -36.23
CA VAL A 53 3.86 -11.57 -37.05
C VAL A 53 4.45 -10.23 -37.43
N HIS A 54 4.74 -10.05 -38.73
CA HIS A 54 5.17 -8.78 -39.28
C HIS A 54 4.02 -8.05 -39.95
N SER A 55 3.41 -7.11 -39.25
CA SER A 55 2.44 -6.20 -39.89
C SER A 55 2.12 -4.97 -39.03
N SER A 56 1.83 -3.87 -39.71
CA SER A 56 1.36 -2.60 -39.13
C SER A 56 -0.18 -2.46 -39.09
N CYS A 57 -0.90 -3.47 -39.59
CA CYS A 57 -2.37 -3.50 -39.52
C CYS A 57 -2.85 -3.77 -38.08
N ARG A 58 -4.14 -3.58 -37.83
CA ARG A 58 -4.76 -3.98 -36.56
C ARG A 58 -5.01 -5.48 -36.56
N PHE A 59 -4.68 -6.14 -35.46
CA PHE A 59 -4.90 -7.57 -35.24
C PHE A 59 -5.66 -7.81 -33.96
N THR A 60 -6.53 -8.83 -33.99
CA THR A 60 -7.12 -9.39 -32.78
C THR A 60 -6.05 -10.21 -32.06
N PHE A 61 -5.54 -9.69 -30.94
CA PHE A 61 -4.57 -10.39 -30.13
C PHE A 61 -5.24 -11.53 -29.36
N LEU A 62 -6.36 -11.22 -28.71
CA LEU A 62 -7.15 -12.16 -27.94
C LEU A 62 -8.63 -11.79 -28.04
N ARG A 63 -9.48 -12.77 -28.34
CA ARG A 63 -10.93 -12.62 -28.23
C ARG A 63 -11.55 -13.89 -27.70
N PHE A 64 -12.42 -13.74 -26.71
CA PHE A 64 -13.20 -14.84 -26.16
C PHE A 64 -14.45 -14.31 -25.46
N THR A 65 -15.37 -15.23 -25.18
CA THR A 65 -16.53 -14.99 -24.33
C THR A 65 -16.48 -15.96 -23.16
N HIS A 66 -16.65 -15.45 -21.93
CA HIS A 66 -16.73 -16.29 -20.74
C HIS A 66 -17.89 -15.82 -19.87
N SER A 67 -18.78 -16.76 -19.48
CA SER A 67 -19.95 -16.44 -18.65
C SER A 67 -20.83 -15.29 -19.20
N ARG A 68 -21.00 -15.21 -20.52
CA ARG A 68 -21.70 -14.13 -21.26
C ARG A 68 -21.03 -12.76 -21.21
N VAL A 69 -19.77 -12.70 -20.80
CA VAL A 69 -18.95 -11.50 -20.82
C VAL A 69 -17.92 -11.63 -21.95
N ASP A 70 -17.96 -10.69 -22.88
CA ASP A 70 -17.03 -10.64 -24.00
C ASP A 70 -15.75 -9.90 -23.61
N CYS A 71 -14.61 -10.46 -24.02
CA CYS A 71 -13.31 -9.82 -24.00
C CYS A 71 -12.74 -9.76 -25.42
N ASP A 72 -12.30 -8.58 -25.81
CA ASP A 72 -11.68 -8.32 -27.11
C ASP A 72 -10.47 -7.41 -26.93
N ILE A 73 -9.29 -7.93 -27.25
CA ILE A 73 -8.03 -7.22 -27.18
C ILE A 73 -7.48 -7.14 -28.61
N THR A 74 -7.33 -5.91 -29.09
CA THR A 74 -6.76 -5.63 -30.40
C THR A 74 -5.48 -4.83 -30.28
N VAL A 75 -4.53 -5.12 -31.16
CA VAL A 75 -3.19 -4.55 -31.13
C VAL A 75 -2.81 -4.03 -32.51
N GLN A 76 -2.01 -2.97 -32.55
CA GLN A 76 -1.43 -2.40 -33.76
C GLN A 76 0.03 -2.04 -33.52
N ARG A 77 0.91 -2.44 -34.44
CA ARG A 77 2.33 -2.06 -34.41
C ARG A 77 2.61 -0.89 -35.34
N GLY A 78 3.53 -0.03 -34.92
CA GLY A 78 4.07 1.05 -35.74
C GLY A 78 5.22 0.58 -36.63
N GLY A 79 5.74 1.48 -37.48
CA GLY A 79 6.89 1.19 -38.34
C GLY A 79 8.18 0.85 -37.57
N GLY A 80 8.29 1.29 -36.31
CA GLY A 80 9.40 0.93 -35.40
C GLY A 80 9.28 -0.44 -34.74
N GLY A 81 8.26 -1.23 -35.07
CA GLY A 81 8.06 -2.57 -34.51
C GLY A 81 7.35 -2.57 -33.15
N LEU A 82 7.38 -1.47 -32.39
CA LEU A 82 6.65 -1.32 -31.14
C LEU A 82 5.13 -1.27 -31.33
N LEU A 83 4.39 -1.66 -30.30
CA LEU A 83 2.94 -1.50 -30.25
C LEU A 83 2.59 -0.03 -30.01
N THR A 84 1.92 0.59 -30.98
CA THR A 84 1.50 2.00 -30.92
C THR A 84 0.05 2.16 -30.49
N LEU A 85 -0.77 1.11 -30.65
CA LEU A 85 -2.15 1.10 -30.21
C LEU A 85 -2.52 -0.27 -29.62
N VAL A 86 -3.10 -0.25 -28.42
CA VAL A 86 -3.72 -1.42 -27.81
C VAL A 86 -5.11 -1.02 -27.35
N GLU A 87 -6.14 -1.72 -27.84
CA GLU A 87 -7.53 -1.51 -27.41
C GLU A 87 -8.01 -2.76 -26.65
N ILE A 88 -8.33 -2.59 -25.37
CA ILE A 88 -8.82 -3.63 -24.46
C ILE A 88 -10.29 -3.35 -24.19
N ILE A 89 -11.17 -4.26 -24.61
CA ILE A 89 -12.62 -4.17 -24.40
C ILE A 89 -13.04 -5.33 -23.52
N ILE A 90 -13.63 -5.02 -22.35
CA ILE A 90 -14.20 -6.01 -21.44
C ILE A 90 -15.62 -5.59 -21.14
N ASN A 91 -16.61 -6.42 -21.49
CA ASN A 91 -18.03 -6.12 -21.30
C ASN A 91 -18.43 -4.73 -21.86
N LYS A 92 -18.01 -4.41 -23.09
CA LYS A 92 -18.20 -3.10 -23.76
C LYS A 92 -17.45 -1.91 -23.14
N VAL A 93 -16.75 -2.08 -22.02
CA VAL A 93 -15.88 -1.04 -21.45
C VAL A 93 -14.55 -1.02 -22.19
N LYS A 94 -14.26 0.08 -22.87
CA LYS A 94 -13.08 0.25 -23.72
C LYS A 94 -11.95 0.99 -22.98
N THR A 95 -10.79 0.36 -22.89
CA THR A 95 -9.52 0.99 -22.50
C THR A 95 -8.62 1.07 -23.73
N VAL A 96 -8.09 2.25 -24.02
CA VAL A 96 -7.18 2.49 -25.16
C VAL A 96 -5.83 2.95 -24.63
N LEU A 97 -4.77 2.29 -25.08
CA LEU A 97 -3.38 2.67 -24.88
C LEU A 97 -2.87 3.17 -26.23
N ALA A 98 -2.48 4.44 -26.32
CA ALA A 98 -1.91 5.04 -27.53
C ALA A 98 -0.50 5.54 -27.22
N ASP A 99 0.47 5.17 -28.05
CA ASP A 99 1.89 5.53 -27.93
C ASP A 99 2.49 5.23 -26.54
N GLY A 100 2.10 4.12 -25.90
CA GLY A 100 2.57 3.75 -24.56
C GLY A 100 1.97 4.58 -23.41
N HIS A 101 0.90 5.33 -23.66
CA HIS A 101 0.24 6.10 -22.61
C HIS A 101 -1.28 5.93 -22.63
N LYS A 102 -1.85 5.64 -21.45
CA LYS A 102 -3.26 5.90 -21.16
C LYS A 102 -3.37 7.36 -20.72
N LYS A 103 -4.24 8.17 -21.34
CA LYS A 103 -4.48 9.58 -20.97
C LYS A 103 -5.26 9.71 -19.64
N VAL A 104 -4.85 9.00 -18.59
CA VAL A 104 -5.52 9.01 -17.28
C VAL A 104 -4.49 8.83 -16.16
N SER A 105 -4.71 9.47 -15.01
CA SER A 105 -3.92 9.26 -13.79
C SER A 105 -4.10 7.83 -13.26
N LEU A 106 -3.00 7.19 -12.85
CA LEU A 106 -3.00 5.87 -12.20
C LEU A 106 -2.94 6.02 -10.67
N PRO A 107 -3.53 5.10 -9.88
CA PRO A 107 -4.38 3.99 -10.31
C PRO A 107 -5.73 4.46 -10.89
N TYR A 108 -6.32 3.65 -11.75
CA TYR A 108 -7.60 3.93 -12.40
C TYR A 108 -8.58 2.78 -12.17
N ASP A 109 -9.66 3.11 -11.47
CA ASP A 109 -10.77 2.20 -11.20
C ASP A 109 -12.00 2.60 -12.01
N HIS A 110 -12.53 1.65 -12.79
CA HIS A 110 -13.75 1.88 -13.54
C HIS A 110 -14.55 0.58 -13.70
N THR A 111 -15.73 0.53 -13.05
CA THR A 111 -16.78 -0.51 -13.03
C THR A 111 -16.31 -1.97 -12.94
N TYR A 112 -15.49 -2.43 -13.89
CA TYR A 112 -14.99 -3.80 -14.03
C TYR A 112 -13.46 -3.90 -14.23
N GLN A 113 -12.75 -2.79 -14.24
CA GLN A 113 -11.32 -2.70 -14.54
C GLN A 113 -10.60 -1.95 -13.42
N HIS A 114 -9.54 -2.56 -12.89
CA HIS A 114 -8.60 -1.94 -11.98
C HIS A 114 -7.23 -1.85 -12.67
N ILE A 115 -6.73 -0.64 -12.92
CA ILE A 115 -5.44 -0.41 -13.57
C ILE A 115 -4.47 0.24 -12.60
N PHE A 116 -3.32 -0.38 -12.40
CA PHE A 116 -2.35 0.02 -11.40
C PHE A 116 -0.91 -0.24 -11.86
N ARG A 117 0.05 0.41 -11.18
CA ARG A 117 1.47 0.16 -11.37
C ARG A 117 1.86 -1.18 -10.76
N PHE A 118 2.60 -2.00 -11.50
CA PHE A 118 3.07 -3.32 -11.08
C PHE A 118 4.56 -3.42 -11.39
N GLY A 119 5.41 -3.00 -10.45
CA GLY A 119 6.84 -2.80 -10.70
C GLY A 119 7.08 -1.73 -11.77
N VAL A 120 7.89 -2.05 -12.78
CA VAL A 120 8.08 -1.17 -13.97
C VAL A 120 6.92 -1.23 -14.97
N TYR A 121 6.01 -2.19 -14.80
CA TYR A 121 4.88 -2.42 -15.69
C TYR A 121 3.62 -1.66 -15.24
N THR A 122 2.64 -1.65 -16.13
CA THR A 122 1.27 -1.29 -15.80
C THR A 122 0.38 -2.52 -16.01
N ARG A 123 -0.50 -2.81 -15.04
CA ARG A 123 -1.35 -3.99 -15.03
C ARG A 123 -2.81 -3.59 -14.92
N LEU A 124 -3.64 -4.14 -15.80
CA LEU A 124 -5.10 -4.11 -15.74
C LEU A 124 -5.57 -5.46 -15.21
N LYS A 125 -6.30 -5.44 -14.09
CA LYS A 125 -7.00 -6.61 -13.56
C LYS A 125 -8.50 -6.46 -13.80
N SER A 126 -9.11 -7.48 -14.39
CA SER A 126 -10.56 -7.53 -14.56
C SER A 126 -11.22 -8.00 -13.26
N SER A 127 -12.32 -7.35 -12.88
CA SER A 127 -13.16 -7.80 -11.77
C SER A 127 -14.26 -8.79 -12.22
N LEU A 128 -14.52 -8.90 -13.52
CA LEU A 128 -15.55 -9.77 -14.10
C LEU A 128 -14.99 -11.06 -14.68
N LEU A 129 -13.76 -11.02 -15.18
CA LEU A 129 -13.11 -12.14 -15.84
C LEU A 129 -11.84 -12.50 -15.06
N PRO A 130 -11.48 -13.79 -14.96
CA PRO A 130 -10.23 -14.23 -14.34
C PRO A 130 -9.05 -13.97 -15.30
N LEU A 131 -8.84 -12.71 -15.68
CA LEU A 131 -7.78 -12.28 -16.58
C LEU A 131 -7.10 -11.01 -16.06
N SER A 132 -5.80 -10.92 -16.32
CA SER A 132 -5.05 -9.68 -16.22
C SER A 132 -4.27 -9.40 -17.50
N VAL A 133 -4.16 -8.11 -17.84
CA VAL A 133 -3.38 -7.63 -18.99
C VAL A 133 -2.27 -6.75 -18.47
N THR A 134 -1.02 -7.06 -18.77
CA THR A 134 0.14 -6.29 -18.30
C THR A 134 1.00 -5.86 -19.48
N TRP A 135 1.50 -4.63 -19.44
CA TRP A 135 2.34 -4.08 -20.50
C TRP A 135 3.50 -3.25 -19.95
N TYR A 136 4.54 -3.09 -20.77
CA TYR A 136 5.70 -2.26 -20.49
C TYR A 136 5.77 -1.10 -21.50
N ASP A 137 5.75 0.12 -20.97
CA ASP A 137 5.81 1.34 -21.77
C ASP A 137 7.28 1.76 -21.97
N VAL A 138 7.66 1.99 -23.22
CA VAL A 138 8.98 2.50 -23.62
C VAL A 138 8.82 3.75 -24.48
N PRO A 139 9.86 4.59 -24.63
CA PRO A 139 9.79 5.72 -25.57
C PRO A 139 9.41 5.22 -26.98
N GLY A 140 8.28 5.69 -27.50
CA GLY A 140 7.78 5.33 -28.83
C GLY A 140 6.71 4.23 -28.87
N GLY A 141 6.33 3.60 -27.74
CA GLY A 141 5.22 2.66 -27.69
C GLY A 141 5.33 1.62 -26.56
N ILE A 142 4.79 0.44 -26.82
CA ILE A 142 4.83 -0.71 -25.91
C ILE A 142 5.72 -1.80 -26.54
N ASP A 143 6.75 -2.25 -25.84
CA ASP A 143 7.65 -3.30 -26.33
C ASP A 143 7.20 -4.71 -25.94
N ARG A 144 6.40 -4.84 -24.87
CA ARG A 144 5.92 -6.09 -24.27
C ARG A 144 4.49 -5.94 -23.77
N LEU A 145 3.66 -6.91 -24.11
CA LEU A 145 2.28 -7.05 -23.65
C LEU A 145 2.00 -8.53 -23.39
N TRP A 146 1.38 -8.84 -22.26
CA TRP A 146 0.89 -10.20 -22.01
C TRP A 146 -0.45 -10.21 -21.30
N VAL A 147 -1.17 -11.31 -21.54
CA VAL A 147 -2.42 -11.65 -20.86
C VAL A 147 -2.16 -12.89 -20.02
N GLU A 148 -2.52 -12.81 -18.74
CA GLU A 148 -2.46 -13.90 -17.78
C GLU A 148 -3.87 -14.31 -17.41
N LEU A 149 -4.15 -15.62 -17.41
CA LEU A 149 -5.45 -16.18 -17.06
C LEU A 149 -5.35 -16.83 -15.68
N ASP A 150 -6.22 -16.44 -14.75
CA ASP A 150 -6.24 -17.01 -13.39
C ASP A 150 -6.97 -18.38 -13.36
N GLN A 151 -7.63 -18.76 -14.45
CA GLN A 151 -8.36 -20.03 -14.63
C GLN A 151 -8.33 -20.46 -16.10
N GLU A 152 -8.60 -21.73 -16.36
CA GLU A 152 -8.72 -22.28 -17.72
C GLU A 152 -9.94 -21.65 -18.42
N LEU A 153 -9.71 -20.83 -19.44
CA LEU A 153 -10.78 -20.20 -20.21
C LEU A 153 -11.22 -21.05 -21.41
N SER A 154 -12.47 -20.81 -21.81
CA SER A 154 -13.26 -21.55 -22.82
C SER A 154 -12.48 -22.03 -24.05
N SER A 155 -12.97 -23.11 -24.67
CA SER A 155 -12.55 -23.64 -25.98
C SER A 155 -12.66 -22.66 -27.15
N ASP A 156 -13.29 -21.50 -26.94
CA ASP A 156 -13.65 -20.53 -28.00
C ASP A 156 -12.64 -19.38 -28.14
N LEU A 157 -11.41 -19.57 -27.64
CA LEU A 157 -10.32 -18.60 -27.75
C LEU A 157 -9.93 -18.37 -29.22
N THR A 158 -10.01 -17.12 -29.67
CA THR A 158 -9.64 -16.71 -31.04
C THR A 158 -8.64 -15.56 -31.02
N GLY A 159 -7.93 -15.37 -32.14
CA GLY A 159 -6.87 -14.36 -32.27
C GLY A 159 -5.47 -14.97 -32.13
N LEU A 160 -4.46 -14.11 -32.08
CA LEU A 160 -3.05 -14.52 -32.04
C LEU A 160 -2.66 -15.37 -30.82
N CYS A 161 -3.43 -15.29 -29.73
CA CYS A 161 -3.26 -16.14 -28.55
C CYS A 161 -3.83 -17.56 -28.69
N GLY A 162 -4.57 -17.85 -29.77
CA GLY A 162 -5.09 -19.19 -30.11
C GLY A 162 -4.18 -19.97 -31.06
N LYS A 163 -4.55 -21.23 -31.35
CA LYS A 163 -3.75 -22.14 -32.19
C LYS A 163 -3.69 -21.64 -33.64
N LEU A 164 -2.53 -21.12 -34.04
CA LEU A 164 -2.26 -20.62 -35.39
C LEU A 164 -0.95 -21.23 -35.91
N ASP A 165 -1.04 -22.02 -36.98
CA ASP A 165 0.12 -22.58 -37.69
C ASP A 165 0.49 -21.65 -38.85
N PHE A 166 1.59 -20.90 -38.73
CA PHE A 166 2.14 -20.12 -39.85
C PHE A 166 3.65 -20.30 -40.04
N GLY A 167 4.03 -20.50 -41.30
CA GLY A 167 5.39 -20.67 -41.78
C GLY A 167 6.14 -19.34 -42.02
N LEU A 168 7.47 -19.45 -42.14
CA LEU A 168 8.43 -18.41 -41.76
C LEU A 168 9.43 -18.12 -42.89
N THR A 169 9.90 -16.87 -42.99
CA THR A 169 11.01 -16.43 -43.86
C THR A 169 12.16 -15.85 -43.02
N PRO A 170 13.46 -16.08 -43.36
CA PRO A 170 14.59 -15.51 -42.62
C PRO A 170 15.51 -14.63 -43.48
N LEU A 171 16.09 -13.54 -42.92
CA LEU A 171 17.43 -13.05 -43.29
C LEU A 171 18.11 -12.25 -42.15
N LEU A 172 19.37 -12.63 -41.88
CA LEU A 172 20.56 -11.86 -41.42
C LEU A 172 20.53 -10.95 -40.18
N ARG A 173 20.84 -11.51 -38.99
CA ARG A 173 21.91 -11.02 -38.07
C ARG A 173 22.29 -12.12 -37.05
N LYS A 174 23.11 -13.09 -37.49
CA LYS A 174 23.33 -14.41 -36.84
C LYS A 174 24.10 -14.40 -35.51
N PHE A 175 24.99 -13.44 -35.27
CA PHE A 175 26.03 -13.63 -34.24
C PHE A 175 25.57 -13.40 -32.80
N VAL A 176 24.80 -12.35 -32.52
CA VAL A 176 24.33 -12.07 -31.15
C VAL A 176 23.29 -13.11 -30.72
N CYS A 177 22.33 -13.45 -31.58
CA CYS A 177 21.35 -14.50 -31.29
C CYS A 177 22.04 -15.83 -30.98
N ARG A 178 22.94 -16.31 -31.85
CA ARG A 178 23.63 -17.59 -31.63
C ARG A 178 24.46 -17.62 -30.35
N ARG A 179 25.16 -16.53 -30.04
CA ARG A 179 25.95 -16.42 -28.79
C ARG A 179 25.07 -16.36 -27.55
N PHE A 180 23.94 -15.66 -27.60
CA PHE A 180 23.00 -15.64 -26.49
C PHE A 180 22.40 -17.04 -26.26
N PHE A 181 21.99 -17.73 -27.34
CA PHE A 181 21.35 -19.03 -27.23
C PHE A 181 22.31 -20.18 -26.83
N SER A 182 23.63 -20.01 -26.93
CA SER A 182 24.56 -20.96 -26.32
C SER A 182 24.51 -20.92 -24.79
N GLU A 183 24.15 -19.79 -24.19
CA GLU A 183 24.02 -19.63 -22.74
C GLU A 183 22.65 -20.09 -22.20
N THR A 184 21.68 -20.37 -23.08
CA THR A 184 20.32 -20.81 -22.71
C THR A 184 20.08 -22.31 -22.95
N LEU A 185 21.10 -23.05 -23.39
CA LEU A 185 21.00 -24.47 -23.76
C LEU A 185 20.40 -25.34 -22.64
N GLU A 186 20.75 -25.04 -21.39
CA GLU A 186 20.29 -25.77 -20.21
C GLU A 186 18.77 -25.65 -19.96
N CYS A 187 18.14 -24.56 -20.39
CA CYS A 187 16.70 -24.37 -20.23
C CYS A 187 15.91 -24.71 -21.50
N LEU A 188 16.26 -24.10 -22.64
CA LEU A 188 15.44 -24.21 -23.83
C LEU A 188 15.60 -25.55 -24.55
N THR A 189 16.74 -26.22 -24.37
CA THR A 189 17.05 -27.55 -24.93
C THR A 189 16.59 -27.69 -26.39
N SER A 190 15.48 -28.41 -26.64
CA SER A 190 14.93 -28.72 -27.96
C SER A 190 14.28 -27.53 -28.66
N ARG A 191 13.90 -26.47 -27.95
CA ARG A 191 13.26 -25.26 -28.49
C ARG A 191 14.26 -24.22 -28.99
N THR A 192 15.55 -24.41 -28.71
CA THR A 192 16.61 -23.46 -29.07
C THR A 192 16.62 -23.08 -30.57
N PRO A 193 16.49 -24.02 -31.53
CA PRO A 193 16.51 -23.67 -32.96
C PRO A 193 15.35 -22.75 -33.38
N GLU A 194 14.17 -22.96 -32.78
CA GLU A 194 12.98 -22.15 -33.02
C GLU A 194 13.20 -20.71 -32.52
N PHE A 195 13.71 -20.55 -31.30
CA PHE A 195 13.95 -19.23 -30.72
C PHE A 195 15.11 -18.48 -31.39
N ILE A 196 16.14 -19.17 -31.89
CA ILE A 196 17.19 -18.52 -32.72
C ILE A 196 16.55 -17.87 -33.95
N ARG A 197 15.65 -18.60 -34.62
CA ARG A 197 14.98 -18.13 -35.83
C ARG A 197 14.03 -16.96 -35.54
N LEU A 198 13.32 -16.99 -34.40
CA LEU A 198 12.51 -15.86 -33.93
C LEU A 198 13.34 -14.64 -33.57
N CYS A 199 14.52 -14.83 -32.97
CA CYS A 199 15.46 -13.75 -32.67
C CYS A 199 15.91 -13.03 -33.94
N GLU A 200 16.25 -13.80 -34.98
CA GLU A 200 16.65 -13.24 -36.28
C GLU A 200 15.51 -12.45 -36.93
N GLN A 201 14.27 -12.95 -36.88
CA GLN A 201 13.11 -12.22 -37.40
C GLN A 201 12.77 -10.97 -36.60
N ASN A 202 12.88 -11.04 -35.28
CA ASN A 202 12.62 -9.91 -34.39
C ASN A 202 13.59 -8.76 -34.63
N ALA A 203 14.86 -9.07 -34.85
CA ALA A 203 15.90 -8.08 -35.09
C ALA A 203 15.86 -7.46 -36.50
N TYR A 204 15.25 -8.15 -37.47
CA TYR A 204 15.22 -7.73 -38.87
C TYR A 204 14.52 -6.38 -39.03
N GLY A 205 15.21 -5.40 -39.64
CA GLY A 205 14.68 -4.04 -39.84
C GLY A 205 14.71 -3.14 -38.59
N HIS A 206 15.13 -3.66 -37.43
CA HIS A 206 15.17 -2.94 -36.14
C HIS A 206 16.58 -2.93 -35.51
N GLU A 207 17.62 -3.05 -36.33
CA GLU A 207 19.01 -3.22 -35.87
C GLU A 207 19.59 -2.04 -35.08
N GLY A 208 19.01 -0.85 -35.25
CA GLY A 208 19.38 0.38 -34.54
C GLY A 208 18.46 0.72 -33.36
N ASP A 209 17.39 -0.04 -33.15
CA ASP A 209 16.50 0.11 -32.00
C ASP A 209 16.96 -0.86 -30.92
N ALA A 210 17.50 -0.35 -29.81
CA ALA A 210 17.95 -1.19 -28.70
C ALA A 210 16.76 -1.82 -27.95
N GLY A 211 15.58 -1.23 -27.97
CA GLY A 211 14.40 -1.72 -27.25
C GLY A 211 13.89 -3.05 -27.79
N VAL A 212 13.72 -3.17 -29.11
CA VAL A 212 13.19 -4.37 -29.78
C VAL A 212 13.97 -5.67 -29.48
N PRO A 213 15.30 -5.74 -29.65
CA PRO A 213 16.07 -6.95 -29.32
C PRO A 213 16.14 -7.19 -27.81
N CYS A 214 16.21 -6.14 -26.98
CA CYS A 214 16.26 -6.28 -25.52
C CYS A 214 14.93 -6.77 -24.94
N ALA A 215 13.80 -6.42 -25.55
CA ALA A 215 12.50 -6.98 -25.26
C ALA A 215 12.51 -8.50 -25.42
N PHE A 216 12.99 -8.97 -26.58
CA PHE A 216 13.10 -10.39 -26.88
C PHE A 216 14.01 -11.16 -25.92
N PHE A 217 15.24 -10.67 -25.70
CA PHE A 217 16.18 -11.36 -24.82
C PHE A 217 15.66 -11.45 -23.38
N GLY A 218 15.07 -10.39 -22.84
CA GLY A 218 14.56 -10.42 -21.47
C GLY A 218 13.39 -11.39 -21.29
N GLU A 219 12.51 -11.55 -22.29
CA GLU A 219 11.44 -12.58 -22.23
C GLU A 219 12.02 -14.00 -22.26
N VAL A 220 13.05 -14.24 -23.08
CA VAL A 220 13.73 -15.54 -23.11
C VAL A 220 14.42 -15.86 -21.79
N VAL A 221 15.03 -14.86 -21.16
CA VAL A 221 15.65 -15.00 -19.83
C VAL A 221 14.61 -15.31 -18.76
N LEU A 222 13.43 -14.67 -18.80
CA LEU A 222 12.32 -14.97 -17.89
C LEU A 222 11.83 -16.42 -18.06
N MET A 223 11.76 -16.93 -19.29
CA MET A 223 11.44 -18.34 -19.56
C MET A 223 12.50 -19.30 -19.00
N CYS A 224 13.76 -18.87 -18.90
CA CYS A 224 14.84 -19.66 -18.30
C CYS A 224 14.78 -19.73 -16.76
N GLY A 225 13.94 -18.90 -16.14
CA GLY A 225 13.77 -18.86 -14.70
C GLY A 225 14.77 -17.95 -13.99
N LYS A 226 14.30 -17.38 -12.87
CA LYS A 226 15.05 -16.48 -11.99
C LYS A 226 16.27 -17.20 -11.42
N GLY A 227 17.42 -16.54 -11.43
CA GLY A 227 18.67 -17.06 -10.86
C GLY A 227 19.44 -18.06 -11.73
N SER A 228 18.98 -18.34 -12.96
CA SER A 228 19.73 -19.13 -13.95
C SER A 228 21.06 -18.44 -14.35
N HIS A 229 21.99 -19.18 -14.97
CA HIS A 229 23.27 -18.61 -15.42
C HIS A 229 23.06 -17.42 -16.38
N VAL A 230 22.13 -17.57 -17.32
CA VAL A 230 21.77 -16.51 -18.28
C VAL A 230 21.10 -15.32 -17.59
N TRP A 231 20.29 -15.54 -16.54
CA TRP A 231 19.66 -14.46 -15.77
C TRP A 231 20.66 -13.45 -15.21
N ASN A 232 21.82 -13.92 -14.75
CA ASN A 232 22.82 -13.06 -14.14
C ASN A 232 23.76 -12.38 -15.15
N SER A 233 23.78 -12.82 -16.41
CA SER A 233 24.80 -12.42 -17.40
C SER A 233 24.23 -11.85 -18.70
N TRP A 234 22.93 -12.01 -18.97
CA TRP A 234 22.33 -11.67 -20.26
C TRP A 234 22.55 -10.22 -20.69
N ARG A 235 22.42 -9.24 -19.77
CA ARG A 235 22.63 -7.82 -20.11
C ARG A 235 24.05 -7.53 -20.57
N THR A 236 25.03 -8.19 -19.97
CA THR A 236 26.44 -8.10 -20.39
C THR A 236 26.65 -8.76 -21.75
N LEU A 237 25.96 -9.88 -22.01
CA LEU A 237 26.04 -10.62 -23.28
C LEU A 237 25.37 -9.88 -24.45
N THR A 238 24.24 -9.23 -24.19
CA THR A 238 23.39 -8.58 -25.21
C THR A 238 23.61 -7.07 -25.30
N GLN A 239 24.36 -6.49 -24.36
CA GLN A 239 24.56 -5.04 -24.21
C GLN A 239 23.25 -4.26 -23.94
N CYS A 240 22.23 -4.96 -23.42
CA CYS A 240 20.96 -4.36 -23.06
C CYS A 240 21.04 -3.59 -21.75
N ALA A 241 20.94 -2.27 -21.81
CA ALA A 241 20.89 -1.43 -20.63
C ALA A 241 19.68 -1.75 -19.74
N PRO A 242 19.82 -1.74 -18.41
CA PRO A 242 18.67 -1.83 -17.51
C PRO A 242 17.74 -0.62 -17.68
N PRO A 243 16.43 -0.79 -17.44
CA PRO A 243 15.49 0.33 -17.35
C PRO A 243 15.97 1.43 -16.42
N THR A 244 15.72 2.68 -16.81
CA THR A 244 16.02 3.84 -15.98
C THR A 244 14.87 4.10 -15.02
N CYS A 245 15.17 4.18 -13.72
CA CYS A 245 14.20 4.49 -12.68
C CYS A 245 14.19 6.01 -12.37
N PRO A 246 13.03 6.59 -12.00
CA PRO A 246 12.96 8.00 -11.66
C PRO A 246 13.47 8.28 -10.23
N GLY A 247 14.12 9.43 -10.05
CA GLY A 247 14.56 9.92 -8.73
C GLY A 247 15.63 9.02 -8.10
N ASP A 248 15.43 8.67 -6.82
CA ASP A 248 16.38 7.88 -6.02
C ASP A 248 16.16 6.36 -6.15
N LEU A 249 15.17 5.94 -6.95
CA LEU A 249 14.83 4.55 -7.14
C LEU A 249 15.90 3.82 -7.96
N VAL A 250 16.15 2.56 -7.60
CA VAL A 250 17.14 1.69 -8.24
C VAL A 250 16.41 0.52 -8.91
N TYR A 251 16.79 0.23 -10.16
CA TYR A 251 16.23 -0.89 -10.90
C TYR A 251 16.72 -2.23 -10.34
N VAL A 252 15.80 -3.17 -10.16
CA VAL A 252 16.08 -4.57 -9.84
C VAL A 252 15.29 -5.49 -10.76
N GLU A 253 15.93 -6.56 -11.24
CA GLU A 253 15.28 -7.55 -12.12
C GLU A 253 14.18 -8.34 -11.41
N ASP A 254 14.37 -8.56 -10.10
CA ASP A 254 13.43 -9.26 -9.23
C ASP A 254 13.25 -8.46 -7.93
N GLY A 255 12.13 -7.78 -7.81
CA GLY A 255 11.77 -7.00 -6.64
C GLY A 255 10.25 -6.96 -6.43
N PRO A 256 9.79 -6.40 -5.31
CA PRO A 256 8.37 -6.29 -5.03
C PRO A 256 7.69 -5.38 -6.05
N ALA A 257 6.60 -5.84 -6.68
CA ALA A 257 5.80 -5.01 -7.58
C ALA A 257 5.18 -3.80 -6.87
N PHE A 258 4.98 -3.91 -5.56
CA PHE A 258 4.50 -2.86 -4.68
C PHE A 258 5.58 -2.51 -3.67
N ILE A 259 6.31 -1.43 -3.92
CA ILE A 259 7.43 -1.05 -3.07
C ILE A 259 6.95 -0.44 -1.73
N PRO A 260 7.70 -0.64 -0.63
CA PRO A 260 7.44 0.03 0.64
C PRO A 260 7.37 1.55 0.51
N SER A 261 6.36 2.16 1.13
CA SER A 261 6.18 3.62 1.14
C SER A 261 5.97 4.17 2.56
N CYS A 262 6.05 5.48 2.73
CA CYS A 262 5.74 6.12 4.01
C CYS A 262 4.29 5.90 4.46
N SER A 263 3.35 5.71 3.54
CA SER A 263 1.96 5.38 3.88
C SER A 263 1.73 3.89 4.13
N ASN A 264 2.51 3.02 3.50
CA ASN A 264 2.48 1.59 3.74
C ASN A 264 3.91 1.01 3.80
N PRO A 265 4.58 1.09 4.97
CA PRO A 265 5.98 0.67 5.09
C PRO A 265 6.18 -0.85 4.96
N ASN A 266 5.13 -1.64 5.22
CA ASN A 266 5.16 -3.09 5.15
C ASN A 266 4.01 -3.58 4.27
N PRO A 267 4.09 -3.39 2.93
CA PRO A 267 3.07 -3.89 2.03
C PRO A 267 3.01 -5.43 2.14
N ARG A 268 1.80 -5.98 2.13
CA ARG A 268 1.60 -7.43 2.08
C ARG A 268 1.95 -7.91 0.68
N THR A 269 3.23 -8.17 0.43
CA THR A 269 3.71 -8.75 -0.82
C THR A 269 3.72 -10.26 -0.70
N SER A 270 2.97 -10.96 -1.55
CA SER A 270 3.20 -12.40 -1.76
C SER A 270 4.46 -12.56 -2.60
N ASN A 271 5.18 -13.68 -2.49
CA ASN A 271 6.30 -14.00 -3.39
C ASN A 271 5.85 -14.08 -4.87
N GLN A 272 4.54 -14.23 -5.12
CA GLN A 272 3.94 -14.15 -6.46
C GLN A 272 3.87 -12.72 -7.02
N ASP A 273 4.07 -11.69 -6.20
CA ASP A 273 4.03 -10.28 -6.62
C ASP A 273 5.43 -9.73 -6.96
N ASN A 274 6.42 -10.60 -7.15
CA ASN A 274 7.79 -10.20 -7.48
C ASN A 274 8.00 -10.09 -9.00
N THR A 275 8.48 -8.94 -9.45
CA THR A 275 8.67 -8.59 -10.86
C THR A 275 9.82 -7.59 -11.02
N SER A 276 10.19 -7.27 -12.26
CA SER A 276 11.15 -6.19 -12.53
C SER A 276 10.61 -4.86 -12.02
N SER A 277 11.35 -4.22 -11.12
CA SER A 277 10.83 -3.14 -10.28
C SER A 277 11.86 -2.05 -10.04
N CYS A 278 11.38 -0.84 -9.79
CA CYS A 278 12.18 0.28 -9.31
C CYS A 278 11.98 0.40 -7.79
N VAL A 279 13.02 0.11 -6.99
CA VAL A 279 12.92 0.00 -5.53
C VAL A 279 13.81 1.04 -4.83
N CYS A 280 13.46 1.42 -3.61
CA CYS A 280 14.38 2.20 -2.79
C CYS A 280 15.58 1.37 -2.35
N PRO A 281 16.75 2.01 -2.13
CA PRO A 281 17.90 1.35 -1.53
C PRO A 281 17.57 0.68 -0.19
N ALA A 282 18.37 -0.33 0.18
CA ALA A 282 18.14 -1.10 1.40
C ALA A 282 18.06 -0.20 2.65
N GLY A 283 16.97 -0.33 3.43
CA GLY A 283 16.73 0.45 4.65
C GLY A 283 15.92 1.74 4.45
N GLU A 284 15.46 2.02 3.23
CA GLU A 284 14.65 3.18 2.89
C GLU A 284 13.29 2.80 2.28
N VAL A 285 12.35 3.74 2.33
CA VAL A 285 11.00 3.62 1.78
C VAL A 285 10.68 4.82 0.88
N LEU A 286 9.78 4.65 -0.07
CA LEU A 286 9.36 5.74 -0.95
C LEU A 286 8.56 6.79 -0.15
N ASN A 287 8.95 8.05 -0.27
CA ASN A 287 8.14 9.16 0.23
C ASN A 287 6.98 9.48 -0.74
N ASP A 288 5.88 8.76 -0.58
CA ASP A 288 4.64 8.92 -1.36
C ASP A 288 3.77 10.12 -0.94
N ARG A 289 4.27 10.98 -0.05
CA ARG A 289 3.56 12.15 0.51
C ARG A 289 4.14 13.48 0.03
N ALA A 290 5.11 13.42 -0.88
CA ALA A 290 5.74 14.55 -1.53
C ALA A 290 5.85 14.28 -3.03
N ASP A 291 5.99 15.34 -3.82
CA ASP A 291 6.20 15.20 -5.25
C ASP A 291 7.60 14.63 -5.54
N GLY A 292 7.67 13.73 -6.53
CA GLY A 292 8.90 13.06 -6.94
C GLY A 292 9.09 11.67 -6.34
N HIS A 293 10.24 11.06 -6.63
CA HIS A 293 10.57 9.68 -6.23
C HIS A 293 11.75 9.70 -5.27
N ARG A 294 11.55 10.28 -4.09
CA ARG A 294 12.59 10.41 -3.06
C ARG A 294 12.50 9.25 -2.06
N CYS A 295 13.63 8.61 -1.81
CA CYS A 295 13.73 7.56 -0.80
C CYS A 295 14.15 8.16 0.55
N VAL A 296 13.48 7.74 1.62
CA VAL A 296 13.71 8.24 2.98
C VAL A 296 13.67 7.09 3.97
N ARG A 297 14.31 7.25 5.13
CA ARG A 297 14.17 6.27 6.21
C ARG A 297 12.76 6.32 6.78
N THR A 298 12.25 5.17 7.24
CA THR A 298 10.91 5.07 7.86
C THR A 298 10.73 6.06 9.01
N SER A 299 11.75 6.28 9.84
CA SER A 299 11.72 7.25 10.95
C SER A 299 11.53 8.70 10.51
N THR A 300 11.94 9.03 9.28
CA THR A 300 11.87 10.36 8.68
C THR A 300 10.65 10.55 7.78
N CYS A 301 9.71 9.61 7.76
CA CYS A 301 8.49 9.75 6.98
C CYS A 301 7.61 10.92 7.52
N PRO A 302 7.19 11.86 6.67
CA PRO A 302 6.32 12.97 7.06
C PRO A 302 4.91 12.46 7.36
N CYS A 303 4.11 13.13 8.19
CA CYS A 303 2.75 12.72 8.57
C CYS A 303 1.69 13.55 7.84
N VAL A 304 0.55 12.95 7.49
CA VAL A 304 -0.59 13.66 6.87
C VAL A 304 -1.72 13.86 7.88
N PHE A 305 -2.32 15.05 7.91
CA PHE A 305 -3.56 15.31 8.65
C PHE A 305 -4.40 16.37 7.94
N ARG A 306 -5.66 16.02 7.62
CA ARG A 306 -6.58 16.89 6.86
C ARG A 306 -5.91 17.48 5.61
N ASP A 307 -5.35 16.58 4.80
CA ASP A 307 -4.70 16.88 3.52
C ASP A 307 -3.49 17.83 3.60
N ARG A 308 -2.91 17.97 4.79
CA ARG A 308 -1.66 18.71 5.00
C ARG A 308 -0.56 17.76 5.46
N THR A 309 0.61 17.92 4.86
CA THR A 309 1.82 17.15 5.18
C THR A 309 2.65 17.89 6.23
N TYR A 310 3.07 17.18 7.27
CA TYR A 310 3.85 17.69 8.40
C TYR A 310 5.19 16.96 8.48
N GLN A 311 6.25 17.70 8.77
CA GLN A 311 7.58 17.10 8.92
C GLN A 311 7.67 16.22 10.18
N PRO A 312 8.60 15.24 10.20
CA PRO A 312 8.89 14.46 11.40
C PRO A 312 9.18 15.35 12.61
N GLY A 313 8.64 14.99 13.78
CA GLY A 313 8.74 15.77 15.00
C GLY A 313 7.74 16.92 15.12
N ALA A 314 6.92 17.19 14.10
CA ALA A 314 5.86 18.20 14.19
C ALA A 314 4.83 17.82 15.28
N ILE A 315 4.39 18.83 16.04
CA ILE A 315 3.46 18.67 17.15
C ILE A 315 2.11 19.29 16.79
N ARG A 316 1.04 18.52 16.97
CA ARG A 316 -0.35 18.97 16.86
C ARG A 316 -1.04 18.84 18.21
N SER A 317 -1.34 19.95 18.85
CA SER A 317 -2.11 20.00 20.11
C SER A 317 -3.54 20.44 19.86
N THR A 318 -4.51 19.70 20.40
CA THR A 318 -5.89 20.16 20.59
C THR A 318 -6.11 20.49 22.07
N LYS A 319 -7.34 20.88 22.46
CA LYS A 319 -7.71 21.10 23.86
C LYS A 319 -7.60 19.83 24.73
N CYS A 320 -7.51 18.64 24.11
CA CYS A 320 -7.66 17.36 24.79
C CYS A 320 -6.56 16.34 24.52
N GLN A 321 -5.76 16.55 23.46
CA GLN A 321 -4.75 15.59 23.05
C GLN A 321 -3.59 16.31 22.36
N THR A 322 -2.39 15.79 22.54
CA THR A 322 -1.20 16.25 21.83
C THR A 322 -0.65 15.08 21.02
N CYS A 323 -0.44 15.30 19.73
CA CYS A 323 0.11 14.30 18.82
C CYS A 323 1.45 14.77 18.27
N VAL A 324 2.41 13.85 18.21
CA VAL A 324 3.72 14.07 17.59
C VAL A 324 3.82 13.22 16.33
N CYS A 325 4.31 13.81 15.25
CA CYS A 325 4.59 13.07 14.02
C CYS A 325 5.85 12.23 14.19
N GLY A 326 5.71 10.90 14.09
CA GLY A 326 6.84 9.98 14.15
C GLY A 326 6.63 8.78 13.22
N GLY A 327 7.61 8.52 12.36
CA GLY A 327 7.59 7.36 11.47
C GLY A 327 6.41 7.33 10.49
N GLY A 328 5.98 8.49 9.98
CA GLY A 328 4.81 8.61 9.11
C GLY A 328 3.45 8.43 9.82
N THR A 329 3.43 8.27 11.14
CA THR A 329 2.19 8.10 11.93
C THR A 329 2.07 9.15 13.03
N TRP A 330 0.84 9.45 13.43
CA TRP A 330 0.57 10.35 14.55
C TRP A 330 0.59 9.56 15.86
N GLN A 331 1.58 9.85 16.70
CA GLN A 331 1.68 9.30 18.05
C GLN A 331 1.00 10.28 19.00
N CYS A 332 -0.25 9.99 19.35
CA CYS A 332 -1.08 10.85 20.18
C CYS A 332 -1.03 10.43 21.66
N SER A 333 -0.98 11.43 22.54
CA SER A 333 -1.27 11.24 23.96
C SER A 333 -2.71 10.75 24.16
N GLU A 334 -3.02 10.26 25.36
CA GLU A 334 -4.40 9.96 25.73
C GLU A 334 -5.30 11.18 25.50
N ASN A 335 -6.50 10.93 24.99
CA ASN A 335 -7.48 11.97 24.70
C ASN A 335 -8.20 12.37 26.00
N PHE A 336 -7.57 13.27 26.74
CA PHE A 336 -8.08 13.82 27.98
C PHE A 336 -8.48 15.28 27.78
N CYS A 337 -9.79 15.51 27.61
CA CYS A 337 -10.35 16.84 27.75
C CYS A 337 -10.51 17.15 29.24
N PRO A 338 -9.86 18.17 29.82
CA PRO A 338 -10.18 18.59 31.17
C PRO A 338 -11.65 19.00 31.22
N ALA A 339 -12.43 18.31 32.04
CA ALA A 339 -13.83 18.63 32.24
C ALA A 339 -13.97 20.07 32.76
N ARG A 340 -14.91 20.85 32.25
CA ARG A 340 -15.18 22.23 32.72
C ARG A 340 -16.62 22.31 33.21
N CYS A 341 -16.84 22.82 34.42
CA CYS A 341 -18.17 23.20 34.89
C CYS A 341 -18.38 24.68 34.49
N LEU A 342 -19.49 25.00 33.85
CA LEU A 342 -19.85 26.33 33.34
C LEU A 342 -21.12 26.80 34.06
N VAL A 343 -21.12 28.03 34.55
CA VAL A 343 -22.28 28.69 35.15
C VAL A 343 -22.59 29.96 34.36
N GLU A 344 -23.77 30.01 33.75
CA GLU A 344 -24.30 31.11 32.94
C GLU A 344 -25.67 31.52 33.48
N GLY A 345 -25.72 32.55 34.32
CA GLY A 345 -26.96 32.96 34.99
C GLY A 345 -27.54 31.83 35.86
N GLN A 346 -28.72 31.33 35.49
CA GLN A 346 -29.38 30.20 36.18
C GLN A 346 -28.99 28.83 35.61
N PHE A 347 -28.27 28.77 34.49
CA PHE A 347 -27.91 27.53 33.82
C PHE A 347 -26.53 27.05 34.26
N VAL A 348 -26.41 25.77 34.57
CA VAL A 348 -25.16 25.12 34.94
C VAL A 348 -24.91 23.95 34.02
N THR A 349 -23.74 23.91 33.39
CA THR A 349 -23.22 22.74 32.69
C THR A 349 -22.19 22.06 33.59
N THR A 350 -22.41 20.78 33.89
CA THR A 350 -21.52 19.99 34.74
C THR A 350 -20.25 19.53 34.04
N TYR A 351 -19.31 19.00 34.83
CA TYR A 351 -18.11 18.35 34.32
C TYR A 351 -18.38 17.17 33.37
N ASP A 352 -19.52 16.46 33.51
CA ASP A 352 -19.97 15.40 32.61
C ASP A 352 -20.80 15.91 31.41
N GLY A 353 -20.89 17.23 31.23
CA GLY A 353 -21.56 17.87 30.08
C GLY A 353 -23.08 17.93 30.17
N LYS A 354 -23.68 17.63 31.33
CA LYS A 354 -25.13 17.76 31.54
C LYS A 354 -25.49 19.19 31.92
N GLN A 355 -26.65 19.65 31.45
CA GLN A 355 -27.13 20.99 31.73
C GLN A 355 -28.38 20.96 32.63
N TYR A 356 -28.46 21.87 33.60
CA TYR A 356 -29.68 22.10 34.39
C TYR A 356 -29.84 23.57 34.74
N ALA A 357 -31.09 23.97 34.99
CA ALA A 357 -31.42 25.27 35.55
C ALA A 357 -31.53 25.15 37.08
N VAL A 358 -30.90 26.06 37.80
CA VAL A 358 -30.93 26.11 39.27
C VAL A 358 -32.14 26.95 39.70
N PRO A 359 -33.04 26.42 40.57
CA PRO A 359 -34.23 27.14 40.96
C PRO A 359 -33.96 28.16 42.08
N GLY A 360 -34.24 29.43 41.82
CA GLY A 360 -34.31 30.49 42.84
C GLY A 360 -33.02 31.28 43.08
N LYS A 361 -33.13 32.31 43.94
CA LYS A 361 -32.00 33.17 44.36
C LYS A 361 -31.44 32.66 45.69
N CYS A 362 -30.36 31.90 45.64
CA CYS A 362 -29.66 31.40 46.84
C CYS A 362 -28.14 31.38 46.61
N ALA A 363 -27.37 31.16 47.67
CA ALA A 363 -25.93 30.93 47.58
C ALA A 363 -25.64 29.45 47.29
N TYR A 364 -24.71 29.21 46.37
CA TYR A 364 -24.62 27.97 45.63
C TYR A 364 -23.15 27.52 45.47
N MET A 365 -22.78 26.32 45.95
CA MET A 365 -21.43 25.75 45.84
C MET A 365 -21.16 25.11 44.47
N ALA A 366 -20.46 25.80 43.57
CA ALA A 366 -20.21 25.32 42.21
C ALA A 366 -19.31 24.07 42.12
N SER A 367 -18.35 23.88 43.03
CA SER A 367 -17.46 22.71 43.04
C SER A 367 -16.76 22.52 44.39
N GLN A 368 -16.62 21.26 44.84
CA GLN A 368 -15.86 20.87 46.03
C GLN A 368 -14.86 19.77 45.68
N VAL A 369 -13.61 19.92 46.10
CA VAL A 369 -12.55 18.91 45.95
C VAL A 369 -12.29 18.26 47.30
N ARG A 370 -12.45 16.94 47.42
CA ARG A 370 -12.07 16.19 48.62
C ARG A 370 -10.71 15.53 48.38
N ARG A 371 -9.71 15.87 49.18
CA ARG A 371 -8.47 15.08 49.27
C ARG A 371 -8.46 14.32 50.58
N PHE A 372 -8.26 13.01 50.50
CA PHE A 372 -7.91 12.21 51.67
C PHE A 372 -6.44 12.50 52.03
N PRO A 373 -6.09 12.64 53.32
CA PRO A 373 -4.69 12.56 53.73
C PRO A 373 -4.10 11.22 53.26
N PRO A 374 -2.80 11.15 52.90
CA PRO A 374 -2.16 9.86 52.65
C PRO A 374 -2.36 8.97 53.88
N LEU A 375 -2.94 7.79 53.70
CA LEU A 375 -3.23 6.86 54.80
C LEU A 375 -1.97 6.23 55.41
N ASP A 376 -0.81 6.40 54.77
CA ASP A 376 0.46 5.81 55.22
C ASP A 376 1.53 6.89 55.43
N GLY A 377 1.53 7.54 56.59
CA GLY A 377 2.59 8.44 57.02
C GLY A 377 2.38 9.03 58.41
N PRO A 378 3.45 9.28 59.19
CA PRO A 378 3.33 9.79 60.55
C PRO A 378 2.68 11.18 60.55
N ILE A 379 1.76 11.37 61.49
CA ILE A 379 1.00 12.60 61.72
C ILE A 379 1.97 13.71 62.16
N TYR A 380 2.44 14.51 61.22
CA TYR A 380 2.87 15.88 61.47
C TYR A 380 1.80 16.81 60.88
N PRO A 381 1.20 17.72 61.67
CA PRO A 381 0.19 18.65 61.16
C PRO A 381 0.89 19.81 60.47
N VAL A 382 1.58 19.55 59.35
CA VAL A 382 1.97 20.62 58.44
C VAL A 382 0.78 20.84 57.51
N LEU A 383 -0.08 21.81 57.85
CA LEU A 383 -1.11 22.26 56.93
C LEU A 383 -0.43 22.68 55.62
N PRO A 384 -0.73 22.06 54.47
CA PRO A 384 -0.17 22.51 53.20
C PRO A 384 -0.58 23.98 52.97
N VAL A 385 0.41 24.86 52.83
CA VAL A 385 0.15 26.26 52.51
C VAL A 385 -0.25 26.33 51.04
N TYR A 386 -1.54 26.54 50.80
CA TYR A 386 -2.05 26.73 49.45
C TYR A 386 -1.98 28.21 49.08
N HIS A 387 -1.37 28.49 47.94
CA HIS A 387 -1.34 29.84 47.40
C HIS A 387 -2.35 29.95 46.26
N THR A 388 -3.06 31.07 46.27
CA THR A 388 -4.05 31.44 45.25
C THR A 388 -3.54 32.68 44.55
N LEU A 389 -3.39 32.60 43.24
CA LEU A 389 -3.04 33.72 42.38
C LEU A 389 -4.31 34.21 41.69
N VAL A 390 -4.65 35.47 41.90
CA VAL A 390 -5.77 36.15 41.25
C VAL A 390 -5.20 37.26 40.39
N PHE A 391 -5.59 37.30 39.11
CA PHE A 391 -5.13 38.34 38.19
C PHE A 391 -6.15 38.58 37.07
N TRP A 392 -6.15 39.80 36.53
CA TRP A 392 -6.88 40.12 35.31
C TRP A 392 -6.14 39.53 34.12
N GLN A 393 -6.82 38.66 33.36
CA GLN A 393 -6.29 38.12 32.11
C GLN A 393 -6.53 39.08 30.94
N SER A 394 -7.63 39.84 31.00
CA SER A 394 -8.01 40.90 30.06
C SER A 394 -9.08 41.78 30.71
N SER A 395 -9.52 42.86 30.04
CA SER A 395 -10.61 43.72 30.54
C SER A 395 -11.95 43.01 30.76
N MET A 396 -12.13 41.81 30.19
CA MET A 396 -13.36 41.03 30.29
C MET A 396 -13.24 39.79 31.18
N TYR A 397 -12.02 39.40 31.61
CA TYR A 397 -11.78 38.13 32.28
C TYR A 397 -10.85 38.26 33.49
N VAL A 398 -11.31 37.77 34.64
CA VAL A 398 -10.51 37.53 35.85
C VAL A 398 -10.15 36.06 35.93
N GLN A 399 -8.89 35.75 36.20
CA GLN A 399 -8.40 34.39 36.34
C GLN A 399 -7.90 34.11 37.76
N VAL A 400 -8.30 32.97 38.32
CA VAL A 400 -7.81 32.45 39.59
C VAL A 400 -7.10 31.12 39.35
N ARG A 401 -5.86 31.00 39.83
CA ARG A 401 -5.07 29.77 39.77
C ARG A 401 -4.62 29.39 41.16
N THR A 402 -4.81 28.13 41.54
CA THR A 402 -4.34 27.61 42.82
C THR A 402 -3.13 26.71 42.63
N THR A 403 -2.24 26.65 43.63
CA THR A 403 -1.07 25.75 43.61
C THR A 403 -1.44 24.26 43.56
N PHE A 404 -2.67 23.91 43.95
CA PHE A 404 -3.18 22.55 43.91
C PHE A 404 -3.88 22.19 42.58
N GLY A 405 -3.86 23.08 41.59
CA GLY A 405 -4.25 22.79 40.20
C GLY A 405 -5.67 23.19 39.80
N LEU A 406 -6.48 23.76 40.70
CA LEU A 406 -7.79 24.31 40.37
C LEU A 406 -7.64 25.63 39.61
N LYS A 407 -8.41 25.81 38.54
CA LYS A 407 -8.45 27.06 37.77
C LYS A 407 -9.88 27.57 37.66
N LEU A 408 -10.10 28.83 38.06
CA LEU A 408 -11.35 29.55 37.84
C LEU A 408 -11.11 30.65 36.82
N GLN A 409 -12.07 30.88 35.94
CA GLN A 409 -12.09 32.00 35.03
C GLN A 409 -13.47 32.64 35.10
N VAL A 410 -13.52 33.91 35.47
CA VAL A 410 -14.76 34.70 35.60
C VAL A 410 -14.79 35.70 34.46
N GLN A 411 -15.79 35.59 33.59
CA GLN A 411 -16.10 36.61 32.61
C GLN A 411 -16.98 37.67 33.29
N VAL A 412 -16.59 38.93 33.22
CA VAL A 412 -17.31 40.05 33.86
C VAL A 412 -18.14 40.87 32.86
N PHE A 413 -17.90 40.70 31.56
CA PHE A 413 -18.58 41.43 30.48
C PHE A 413 -18.60 40.58 29.19
N PRO A 414 -19.68 40.60 28.36
CA PRO A 414 -20.94 41.33 28.54
C PRO A 414 -21.85 40.73 29.63
N ASP A 415 -21.72 39.45 29.91
CA ASP A 415 -22.49 38.74 30.95
C ASP A 415 -21.55 38.06 31.95
N LEU A 416 -22.01 37.92 33.20
CA LEU A 416 -21.27 37.21 34.24
C LEU A 416 -21.30 35.71 33.97
N GLN A 417 -20.15 35.13 33.66
CA GLN A 417 -20.00 33.68 33.44
C GLN A 417 -18.84 33.13 34.25
N LEU A 418 -19.04 31.96 34.89
CA LEU A 418 -17.99 31.29 35.66
C LEU A 418 -17.61 29.97 35.00
N TYR A 419 -16.31 29.81 34.74
CA TYR A 419 -15.71 28.57 34.26
C TYR A 419 -14.83 27.95 35.34
N VAL A 420 -15.11 26.71 35.72
CA VAL A 420 -14.34 25.95 36.72
C VAL A 420 -13.63 24.79 36.03
N THR A 421 -12.31 24.69 36.19
CA THR A 421 -11.50 23.57 35.67
C THR A 421 -10.85 22.84 36.86
N PRO A 422 -11.08 21.53 37.04
CA PRO A 422 -10.57 20.77 38.17
C PRO A 422 -9.07 20.46 38.00
N PRO A 423 -8.38 20.08 39.08
CA PRO A 423 -7.00 19.59 39.03
C PRO A 423 -6.89 18.34 38.14
N GLY A 424 -5.86 18.27 37.30
CA GLY A 424 -5.73 17.22 36.28
C GLY A 424 -5.34 15.82 36.77
N HIS A 425 -5.19 15.57 38.08
CA HIS A 425 -4.50 14.37 38.57
C HIS A 425 -5.37 13.29 39.24
N ASP A 426 -6.68 13.46 39.39
CA ASP A 426 -7.50 12.40 39.99
C ASP A 426 -8.85 12.25 39.28
N ARG A 427 -8.98 11.14 38.55
CA ARG A 427 -10.25 10.68 37.95
C ARG A 427 -11.34 10.45 39.01
N ASP A 428 -10.97 10.20 40.27
CA ASP A 428 -11.87 9.69 41.32
C ASP A 428 -11.88 10.50 42.64
N ALA A 429 -11.07 11.56 42.77
CA ALA A 429 -11.05 12.39 44.00
C ALA A 429 -12.23 13.37 44.11
N ILE A 430 -13.04 13.50 43.06
CA ILE A 430 -14.34 14.17 43.14
C ILE A 430 -15.36 13.13 43.63
N SER A 431 -15.21 12.69 44.89
CA SER A 431 -16.10 11.71 45.53
C SER A 431 -17.41 12.38 45.94
N GLY A 432 -18.47 12.01 45.21
CA GLY A 432 -19.83 12.52 45.24
C GLY A 432 -20.41 12.29 43.84
N ARG A 433 -21.73 12.08 43.68
CA ARG A 433 -22.33 11.90 42.35
C ARG A 433 -21.73 12.90 41.34
N LYS A 434 -21.43 12.45 40.13
CA LYS A 434 -21.01 13.28 38.99
C LYS A 434 -22.13 14.28 38.65
N THR A 435 -22.26 15.29 39.49
CA THR A 435 -23.25 16.36 39.47
C THR A 435 -22.54 17.57 40.06
N CYS A 436 -22.61 18.76 39.43
CA CYS A 436 -22.29 20.03 40.12
C CYS A 436 -23.45 20.26 41.15
N GLU A 437 -23.64 19.33 42.09
CA GLU A 437 -24.73 19.33 43.06
C GLU A 437 -24.45 20.39 44.11
N LEU A 438 -25.30 21.40 44.11
CA LEU A 438 -25.26 22.55 44.97
C LEU A 438 -25.64 22.17 46.41
N LYS A 439 -24.65 21.86 47.23
CA LYS A 439 -24.80 21.64 48.67
C LYS A 439 -23.74 22.42 49.46
N VAL A 440 -24.22 23.17 50.44
CA VAL A 440 -23.50 24.17 51.25
C VAL A 440 -22.25 23.61 51.92
N VAL A 441 -21.09 24.27 51.72
CA VAL A 441 -20.01 24.29 52.72
C VAL A 441 -19.41 25.70 52.79
N SER A 442 -19.48 26.29 53.99
CA SER A 442 -18.82 27.53 54.37
C SER A 442 -17.30 27.40 54.17
N LEU A 443 -16.75 28.15 53.20
CA LEU A 443 -15.32 28.42 53.12
C LEU A 443 -15.08 29.76 53.80
N ALA A 444 -14.86 29.71 55.11
CA ALA A 444 -14.34 30.83 55.87
C ALA A 444 -12.89 31.10 55.44
N SER A 445 -12.70 31.92 54.41
CA SER A 445 -11.42 32.59 54.17
C SER A 445 -11.69 34.06 53.87
N ARG A 446 -11.32 34.92 54.82
CA ARG A 446 -11.54 36.38 54.88
C ARG A 446 -10.89 37.20 53.74
N GLY A 447 -10.58 36.59 52.59
CA GLY A 447 -9.86 37.23 51.48
C GLY A 447 -10.67 37.39 50.20
N LEU A 448 -11.78 36.65 50.01
CA LEU A 448 -12.55 36.71 48.76
C LEU A 448 -13.67 37.77 48.79
N ASP A 449 -14.22 38.06 49.98
CA ASP A 449 -15.23 39.11 50.16
C ASP A 449 -14.69 40.50 49.77
N ALA A 450 -13.38 40.74 49.96
CA ALA A 450 -12.74 42.02 49.66
C ALA A 450 -12.49 42.29 48.16
N LEU A 451 -12.67 41.30 47.28
CA LEU A 451 -12.41 41.46 45.84
C LEU A 451 -13.69 41.63 45.01
N ILE A 452 -14.86 41.38 45.60
CA ILE A 452 -16.17 41.52 44.93
C ILE A 452 -16.90 42.81 45.40
N GLU A 453 -16.45 43.44 46.50
CA GLU A 453 -16.94 44.75 46.97
C GLU A 453 -16.22 45.97 46.35
N ARG A 454 -15.32 45.77 45.38
CA ARG A 454 -14.75 46.85 44.53
C ARG A 454 -15.07 46.55 43.07
#